data_AF-Q02WE6-F1
#
_entry.id   AF-Q02WE6-F1
#
_cell.length_a   1.000
_cell.length_b   1.000
_cell.length_c   1.000
_cell.angle_alpha   90.00
_cell.angle_beta   90.00
_cell.angle_gamma   90.00
#
_symmetry.space_group_name_H-M   'P 1'
#
loop_
_entity.id
_entity.type
_entity.pdbx_description
1 polymer ?
#
loop_
_entity_poly.entity_id
_entity_poly.type
_entity_poly.pdbx_seq_one_letter_code
_entity_poly.pdbx_strand_id
1 'polypeptide(L)'
;MDKQELNGLLICEIEKLGVVYRLGDLDNQKAFISLELGFGAYTELARPFDHAHEYIHAYYKDDRRLGECDTLSPAEKRANKEAILMLWDWFIQNGGNFDDITQFCEITGCHYDDTKRLITSMCCDMSNKSFRDCAIDYISHFDIITRDTLNIYNFLDFYGYHHNAYDEARALLYELCWFELVG
;
A
#
# COMPACT_ATOMS: atom_id res chain seq x y z
N MET A 1 -18.36 7.97 -1.39
CA MET A 1 -17.56 9.18 -1.63
C MET A 1 -16.89 9.04 -2.98
N ASP A 2 -17.05 10.03 -3.86
CA ASP A 2 -16.49 9.98 -5.21
C ASP A 2 -15.07 10.59 -5.30
N LYS A 3 -14.46 10.51 -6.49
CA LYS A 3 -13.12 11.04 -6.75
C LYS A 3 -12.99 12.54 -6.43
N GLN A 4 -14.00 13.33 -6.76
CA GLN A 4 -13.96 14.80 -6.61
C GLN A 4 -14.05 15.19 -5.14
N GLU A 5 -14.92 14.54 -4.40
CA GLU A 5 -15.04 14.70 -2.94
C GLU A 5 -13.72 14.36 -2.24
N LEU A 6 -13.10 13.23 -2.60
CA LEU A 6 -11.81 12.80 -2.06
C LEU A 6 -10.68 13.80 -2.35
N ASN A 7 -10.57 14.27 -3.60
CA ASN A 7 -9.57 15.28 -3.96
C ASN A 7 -9.76 16.56 -3.15
N GLY A 8 -11.00 17.05 -3.03
CA GLY A 8 -11.30 18.26 -2.26
C GLY A 8 -10.93 18.11 -0.78
N LEU A 9 -11.22 16.96 -0.17
CA LEU A 9 -10.87 16.67 1.21
C LEU A 9 -9.34 16.65 1.41
N LEU A 10 -8.60 15.95 0.55
CA LEU A 10 -7.14 15.85 0.65
C LEU A 10 -6.45 17.20 0.51
N ILE A 11 -6.92 18.04 -0.42
CA ILE A 11 -6.42 19.40 -0.59
C ILE A 11 -6.61 20.17 0.73
N CYS A 12 -7.80 20.08 1.34
CA CYS A 12 -8.05 20.73 2.63
C CYS A 12 -7.13 20.19 3.74
N GLU A 13 -6.86 18.88 3.80
CA GLU A 13 -5.95 18.29 4.80
C GLU A 13 -4.50 18.77 4.61
N ILE A 14 -4.04 18.89 3.37
CA ILE A 14 -2.71 19.46 3.06
C ILE A 14 -2.62 20.92 3.52
N GLU A 15 -3.64 21.72 3.23
CA GLU A 15 -3.66 23.14 3.61
C GLU A 15 -3.61 23.34 5.12
N LYS A 16 -4.21 22.43 5.90
CA LYS A 16 -4.11 22.44 7.39
C LYS A 16 -2.69 22.24 7.90
N LEU A 17 -1.80 21.64 7.12
CA LEU A 17 -0.38 21.50 7.45
C LEU A 17 0.41 22.80 7.20
N GLY A 18 -0.25 23.89 6.78
CA GLY A 18 0.36 25.18 6.51
C GLY A 18 0.96 25.30 5.12
N VAL A 19 0.61 24.39 4.21
CA VAL A 19 1.06 24.41 2.81
C VAL A 19 0.02 25.11 1.95
N VAL A 20 0.43 26.12 1.18
CA VAL A 20 -0.42 26.69 0.14
C VAL A 20 -0.41 25.74 -1.05
N TYR A 21 -1.52 25.02 -1.27
CA TYR A 21 -1.60 23.94 -2.26
C TYR A 21 -2.57 24.28 -3.39
N ARG A 22 -2.07 24.46 -4.62
CA ARG A 22 -2.88 25.04 -5.72
C ARG A 22 -2.74 24.32 -7.05
N LEU A 23 -3.75 24.48 -7.90
CA LEU A 23 -3.65 24.06 -9.29
C LEU A 23 -2.48 24.78 -10.00
N GLY A 24 -1.65 24.02 -10.69
CA GLY A 24 -0.50 24.52 -11.45
C GLY A 24 -0.12 23.58 -12.58
N ASP A 25 0.67 24.11 -13.52
CA ASP A 25 1.28 23.30 -14.57
C ASP A 25 2.59 22.70 -14.05
N LEU A 26 2.69 21.39 -14.08
CA LEU A 26 3.83 20.64 -13.57
C LEU A 26 4.39 19.78 -14.71
N ASP A 27 5.63 20.06 -15.09
CA ASP A 27 6.34 19.23 -16.06
C ASP A 27 6.56 17.84 -15.46
N ASN A 28 5.88 16.85 -16.04
CA ASN A 28 5.95 15.41 -15.74
C ASN A 28 5.44 14.95 -14.36
N GLN A 29 5.11 15.86 -13.44
CA GLN A 29 4.57 15.51 -12.12
C GLN A 29 3.05 15.71 -12.08
N LYS A 30 2.35 14.93 -11.27
CA LYS A 30 0.92 15.18 -11.01
C LYS A 30 0.71 16.09 -9.80
N ALA A 31 1.59 16.01 -8.83
CA ALA A 31 1.53 16.77 -7.60
C ALA A 31 2.93 16.89 -6.97
N PHE A 32 3.17 18.00 -6.29
CA PHE A 32 4.36 18.17 -5.45
C PHE A 32 4.10 19.11 -4.28
N ILE A 33 4.84 18.92 -3.20
CA ILE A 33 4.95 19.83 -2.06
C ILE A 33 6.42 20.17 -1.80
N SER A 34 6.67 21.43 -1.48
CA SER A 34 7.90 21.93 -0.88
C SER A 34 7.58 22.59 0.45
N LEU A 35 7.98 21.93 1.54
CA LEU A 35 7.78 22.46 2.89
C LEU A 35 8.68 23.65 3.20
N GLU A 36 9.89 23.69 2.63
CA GLU A 36 10.81 24.83 2.75
C GLU A 36 10.14 26.12 2.25
N LEU A 37 9.37 26.01 1.16
CA LEU A 37 8.66 27.14 0.57
C LEU A 37 7.24 27.33 1.12
N GLY A 38 6.75 26.41 1.96
CA GLY A 38 5.36 26.38 2.42
C GLY A 38 4.35 26.30 1.27
N PHE A 39 4.74 25.68 0.16
CA PHE A 39 3.99 25.70 -1.11
C PHE A 39 3.96 24.33 -1.76
N GLY A 40 2.86 24.01 -2.42
CA GLY A 40 2.79 22.89 -3.34
C GLY A 40 1.82 23.15 -4.48
N ALA A 41 1.87 22.29 -5.48
CA ALA A 41 0.95 22.36 -6.60
C ALA A 41 0.53 20.99 -7.10
N TYR A 42 -0.54 20.97 -7.87
CA TYR A 42 -1.08 19.77 -8.52
C TYR A 42 -1.67 20.11 -9.89
N THR A 43 -1.74 19.11 -10.76
CA THR A 43 -2.36 19.23 -12.09
C THR A 43 -3.81 18.75 -12.07
N GLU A 44 -4.56 19.04 -13.13
CA GLU A 44 -5.94 18.54 -13.30
C GLU A 44 -6.01 17.01 -13.40
N LEU A 45 -4.88 16.35 -13.69
CA LEU A 45 -4.78 14.90 -13.81
C LEU A 45 -4.54 14.21 -12.46
N ALA A 46 -4.27 14.97 -11.40
CA ALA A 46 -4.05 14.43 -10.07
C ALA A 46 -5.26 13.62 -9.57
N ARG A 47 -4.96 12.47 -8.98
CA ARG A 47 -5.90 11.55 -8.35
C ARG A 47 -5.72 11.58 -6.84
N PRO A 48 -6.68 11.03 -6.06
CA PRO A 48 -6.58 11.01 -4.60
C PRO A 48 -5.26 10.46 -4.09
N PHE A 49 -4.70 9.43 -4.73
CA PHE A 49 -3.39 8.89 -4.38
C PHE A 49 -2.26 9.92 -4.46
N ASP A 50 -2.23 10.74 -5.53
CA ASP A 50 -1.18 11.74 -5.74
C ASP A 50 -1.21 12.77 -4.59
N HIS A 51 -2.40 13.26 -4.20
CA HIS A 51 -2.54 14.18 -3.08
C HIS A 51 -2.22 13.53 -1.73
N ALA A 52 -2.68 12.30 -1.49
CA ALA A 52 -2.39 11.58 -0.26
C ALA A 52 -0.89 11.34 -0.09
N HIS A 53 -0.20 11.00 -1.17
CA HIS A 53 1.26 10.85 -1.19
C HIS A 53 1.95 12.17 -0.77
N GLU A 54 1.55 13.30 -1.36
CA GLU A 54 2.05 14.62 -0.96
C GLU A 54 1.76 14.98 0.50
N TYR A 55 0.53 14.66 0.95
CA TYR A 55 0.13 14.88 2.34
C TYR A 55 1.05 14.14 3.31
N ILE A 56 1.43 12.88 3.02
CA ILE A 56 2.34 12.11 3.89
C ILE A 56 3.72 12.77 3.96
N HIS A 57 4.26 13.24 2.83
CA HIS A 57 5.51 14.00 2.85
C HIS A 57 5.42 15.27 3.71
N ALA A 58 4.31 16.00 3.57
CA ALA A 58 4.07 17.20 4.35
C ALA A 58 3.96 16.90 5.86
N TYR A 59 3.25 15.83 6.21
CA TYR A 59 3.02 15.39 7.59
C TYR A 59 4.33 15.00 8.30
N TYR A 60 5.19 14.23 7.64
CA TYR A 60 6.47 13.79 8.21
C TYR A 60 7.62 14.79 8.09
N LYS A 61 7.40 15.91 7.40
CA LYS A 61 8.41 16.94 7.17
C LYS A 61 9.64 16.44 6.40
N ASP A 62 9.40 15.74 5.30
CA ASP A 62 10.50 15.19 4.49
C ASP A 62 11.29 16.30 3.79
N ASP A 63 12.59 16.38 4.08
CA ASP A 63 13.47 17.50 3.74
C ASP A 63 14.07 17.44 2.31
N ARG A 64 13.73 16.44 1.48
CA ARG A 64 14.18 16.30 0.07
C ARG A 64 13.48 15.14 -0.64
N ARG A 65 12.82 15.42 -1.77
CA ARG A 65 12.48 14.42 -2.80
C ARG A 65 13.72 14.24 -3.68
N LEU A 66 14.48 13.16 -3.50
CA LEU A 66 15.69 12.88 -4.30
C LEU A 66 15.34 12.34 -5.71
N GLY A 67 14.39 12.99 -6.38
CA GLY A 67 13.87 12.64 -7.70
C GLY A 67 12.56 11.86 -7.65
N GLU A 68 11.70 12.08 -8.66
CA GLU A 68 10.55 11.22 -8.93
C GLU A 68 11.09 9.83 -9.28
N CYS A 69 10.61 8.80 -8.59
CA CYS A 69 11.08 7.41 -8.76
C CYS A 69 12.38 7.02 -8.05
N ASP A 70 12.84 7.70 -6.99
CA ASP A 70 13.71 6.99 -6.04
C ASP A 70 12.86 6.08 -5.14
N THR A 71 12.30 5.02 -5.73
CA THR A 71 11.59 3.95 -5.01
C THR A 71 12.47 3.24 -3.98
N LEU A 72 13.78 3.57 -3.89
CA LEU A 72 14.68 3.10 -2.85
C LEU A 72 14.71 4.04 -1.64
N SER A 73 14.29 5.30 -1.78
CA SER A 73 14.18 6.25 -0.67
C SER A 73 13.19 5.75 0.39
N PRO A 74 13.61 5.65 1.67
CA PRO A 74 12.70 5.30 2.75
C PRO A 74 11.48 6.22 2.88
N ALA A 75 11.65 7.51 2.55
CA ALA A 75 10.56 8.49 2.60
C ALA A 75 9.50 8.21 1.52
N GLU A 76 9.91 7.95 0.28
CA GLU A 76 9.02 7.61 -0.84
C GLU A 76 8.27 6.29 -0.59
N LYS A 77 8.97 5.27 -0.08
CA LYS A 77 8.34 4.00 0.32
C LYS A 77 7.28 4.20 1.40
N ARG A 78 7.58 5.03 2.41
CA ARG A 78 6.63 5.37 3.46
C ARG A 78 5.44 6.15 2.90
N ALA A 79 5.68 7.17 2.08
CA ALA A 79 4.63 7.98 1.47
C ALA A 79 3.66 7.13 0.63
N ASN A 80 4.18 6.25 -0.22
CA ASN A 80 3.36 5.31 -1.00
C ASN A 80 2.54 4.38 -0.11
N LYS A 81 3.16 3.77 0.89
CA LYS A 81 2.47 2.85 1.81
C LYS A 81 1.37 3.58 2.58
N GLU A 82 1.72 4.66 3.27
CA GLU A 82 0.78 5.36 4.16
C GLU A 82 -0.33 6.09 3.40
N ALA A 83 -0.08 6.56 2.17
CA ALA A 83 -1.12 7.11 1.30
C ALA A 83 -2.20 6.06 0.98
N ILE A 84 -1.80 4.83 0.63
CA ILE A 84 -2.76 3.73 0.40
C ILE A 84 -3.56 3.45 1.68
N LEU A 85 -2.88 3.38 2.84
CA LEU A 85 -3.55 3.06 4.11
C LEU A 85 -4.55 4.13 4.54
N MET A 86 -4.18 5.40 4.41
CA MET A 86 -5.05 6.53 4.74
C MET A 86 -6.30 6.53 3.86
N LEU A 87 -6.13 6.36 2.55
CA LEU A 87 -7.25 6.31 1.62
C LEU A 87 -8.13 5.08 1.87
N TRP A 88 -7.52 3.93 2.19
CA TRP A 88 -8.25 2.72 2.53
C TRP A 88 -9.09 2.88 3.80
N ASP A 89 -8.54 3.48 4.85
CA ASP A 89 -9.27 3.76 6.08
C ASP A 89 -10.51 4.64 5.81
N TRP A 90 -10.35 5.70 5.03
CA TRP A 90 -11.49 6.53 4.61
C TRP A 90 -12.51 5.77 3.76
N PHE A 91 -12.05 4.90 2.87
CA PHE A 91 -12.92 4.07 2.04
C PHE A 91 -13.77 3.12 2.89
N ILE A 92 -13.15 2.44 3.86
CA ILE A 92 -13.85 1.56 4.83
C ILE A 92 -14.83 2.35 5.69
N GLN A 93 -14.44 3.51 6.22
CA GLN A 93 -15.33 4.38 7.01
C GLN A 93 -16.56 4.86 6.23
N ASN A 94 -16.49 4.86 4.90
CA ASN A 94 -17.59 5.21 4.00
C ASN A 94 -18.35 3.98 3.47
N GLY A 95 -18.19 2.82 4.11
CA GLY A 95 -18.94 1.59 3.81
C GLY A 95 -18.34 0.71 2.72
N GLY A 96 -17.14 1.05 2.22
CA GLY A 96 -16.37 0.16 1.36
C GLY A 96 -15.88 -1.08 2.11
N ASN A 97 -15.56 -2.13 1.37
CA ASN A 97 -14.98 -3.35 1.95
C ASN A 97 -13.93 -3.97 1.01
N PHE A 98 -13.38 -5.12 1.41
CA PHE A 98 -12.31 -5.81 0.67
C PHE A 98 -12.71 -6.24 -0.74
N ASP A 99 -13.97 -6.63 -0.96
CA ASP A 99 -14.46 -7.03 -2.28
C ASP A 99 -14.50 -5.86 -3.27
N ASP A 100 -14.51 -4.62 -2.75
CA ASP A 100 -14.53 -3.40 -3.54
C ASP A 100 -13.13 -2.87 -3.89
N ILE A 101 -12.06 -3.65 -3.66
CA ILE A 101 -10.67 -3.17 -3.85
C ILE A 101 -10.36 -2.67 -5.26
N THR A 102 -10.99 -3.27 -6.29
CA THR A 102 -10.88 -2.79 -7.67
C THR A 102 -11.47 -1.39 -7.83
N GLN A 103 -12.68 -1.19 -7.30
CA GLN A 103 -13.35 0.12 -7.33
C GLN A 103 -12.54 1.16 -6.53
N PHE A 104 -12.01 0.77 -5.38
CA PHE A 104 -11.12 1.61 -4.59
C PHE A 104 -9.92 2.10 -5.42
N CYS A 105 -9.21 1.20 -6.10
CA CYS A 105 -8.06 1.56 -6.94
C CYS A 105 -8.45 2.46 -8.12
N GLU A 106 -9.60 2.22 -8.75
CA GLU A 106 -10.10 3.04 -9.85
C GLU A 106 -10.40 4.48 -9.41
N ILE A 107 -11.08 4.65 -8.27
CA ILE A 107 -11.45 5.96 -7.72
C ILE A 107 -10.20 6.72 -7.26
N THR A 108 -9.33 6.04 -6.52
CA THR A 108 -8.19 6.69 -5.85
C THR A 108 -6.98 6.86 -6.76
N GLY A 109 -6.83 6.03 -7.79
CA GLY A 109 -5.61 5.96 -8.58
C GLY A 109 -4.47 5.18 -7.93
N CYS A 110 -4.71 4.47 -6.82
CA CYS A 110 -3.71 3.58 -6.23
C CYS A 110 -3.35 2.44 -7.20
N HIS A 111 -2.08 2.01 -7.18
CA HIS A 111 -1.64 0.87 -7.97
C HIS A 111 -2.26 -0.43 -7.42
N TYR A 112 -2.95 -1.19 -8.27
CA TYR A 112 -3.78 -2.31 -7.82
C TYR A 112 -2.98 -3.40 -7.10
N ASP A 113 -1.87 -3.85 -7.68
CA ASP A 113 -1.08 -4.96 -7.12
C ASP A 113 -0.48 -4.59 -5.76
N ASP A 114 0.02 -3.36 -5.61
CA ASP A 114 0.58 -2.87 -4.35
C ASP A 114 -0.49 -2.69 -3.28
N THR A 115 -1.63 -2.13 -3.67
CA THR A 115 -2.78 -1.96 -2.78
C THR A 115 -3.28 -3.31 -2.30
N LYS A 116 -3.52 -4.25 -3.21
CA LYS A 116 -4.02 -5.58 -2.89
C LYS A 116 -3.09 -6.30 -1.95
N ARG A 117 -1.79 -6.30 -2.22
CA ARG A 117 -0.79 -6.91 -1.33
C ARG A 117 -0.82 -6.27 0.06
N LEU A 118 -0.81 -4.94 0.13
CA LEU A 118 -0.76 -4.20 1.38
C LEU A 118 -2.02 -4.41 2.23
N ILE A 119 -3.21 -4.25 1.65
CA ILE A 119 -4.48 -4.40 2.37
C ILE A 119 -4.71 -5.85 2.79
N THR A 120 -4.39 -6.83 1.94
CA THR A 120 -4.49 -8.25 2.30
C THR A 120 -3.61 -8.56 3.52
N SER A 121 -2.37 -8.04 3.54
CA SER A 121 -1.46 -8.23 4.69
C SER A 121 -1.99 -7.63 6.00
N MET A 122 -2.89 -6.64 5.95
CA MET A 122 -3.53 -6.04 7.12
C MET A 122 -4.81 -6.75 7.55
N CYS A 123 -5.62 -7.22 6.61
CA CYS A 123 -6.84 -7.99 6.91
C CYS A 123 -6.52 -9.38 7.47
N CYS A 124 -5.33 -9.90 7.18
CA CYS A 124 -4.72 -10.95 7.99
C CYS A 124 -4.34 -10.35 9.36
N ASP A 125 -5.29 -10.29 10.29
CA ASP A 125 -5.00 -10.01 11.69
C ASP A 125 -4.15 -11.16 12.25
N MET A 126 -2.84 -11.01 12.14
CA MET A 126 -1.81 -11.95 12.56
C MET A 126 -1.68 -12.04 14.08
N SER A 127 -2.35 -11.17 14.83
CA SER A 127 -2.18 -11.05 16.28
C SER A 127 -2.62 -12.30 17.05
N ASN A 128 -3.50 -13.12 16.46
CA ASN A 128 -4.04 -14.35 17.08
C ASN A 128 -3.81 -15.63 16.25
N LYS A 129 -3.27 -15.54 15.03
CA LYS A 129 -2.98 -16.72 14.21
C LYS A 129 -1.56 -17.19 14.48
N SER A 130 -1.40 -18.47 14.83
CA SER A 130 -0.07 -19.06 14.92
C SER A 130 0.58 -19.15 13.54
N PHE A 131 1.90 -19.31 13.48
CA PHE A 131 2.65 -19.55 12.24
C PHE A 131 2.05 -20.69 11.41
N ARG A 132 1.51 -21.71 12.10
CA ARG A 132 0.78 -22.84 11.51
C ARG A 132 -0.57 -22.45 10.91
N ASP A 133 -1.36 -21.64 11.61
CA ASP A 133 -2.66 -21.18 11.11
C ASP A 133 -2.48 -20.34 9.83
N CYS A 134 -1.43 -19.53 9.76
CA CYS A 134 -1.07 -18.79 8.55
C CYS A 134 -0.68 -19.73 7.41
N ALA A 135 0.05 -20.80 7.67
CA ALA A 135 0.41 -21.76 6.64
C ALA A 135 -0.82 -22.53 6.11
N ILE A 136 -1.75 -22.91 7.00
CA ILE A 136 -3.02 -23.56 6.62
C ILE A 136 -3.87 -22.60 5.78
N ASP A 137 -4.00 -21.34 6.22
CA ASP A 137 -4.69 -20.28 5.51
C ASP A 137 -4.09 -20.06 4.11
N TYR A 138 -2.76 -20.02 4.02
CA TYR A 138 -2.04 -19.87 2.74
C TYR A 138 -2.39 -20.98 1.76
N ILE A 139 -2.30 -22.23 2.22
CA ILE A 139 -2.58 -23.42 1.42
C ILE A 139 -4.04 -23.43 0.94
N SER A 140 -4.97 -22.93 1.75
CA SER A 140 -6.41 -22.91 1.42
C SER A 140 -6.75 -22.04 0.19
N HIS A 141 -5.86 -21.15 -0.24
CA HIS A 141 -6.04 -20.33 -1.44
C HIS A 141 -5.78 -21.09 -2.75
N PHE A 142 -5.34 -22.35 -2.69
CA PHE A 142 -5.00 -23.15 -3.88
C PHE A 142 -6.00 -24.29 -4.08
N ASP A 143 -6.67 -24.31 -5.23
CA ASP A 143 -7.58 -25.41 -5.61
C ASP A 143 -6.84 -26.74 -5.81
N ILE A 144 -5.59 -26.67 -6.29
CA ILE A 144 -4.71 -27.80 -6.50
C ILE A 144 -3.34 -27.44 -5.94
N ILE A 145 -2.95 -28.16 -4.89
CA ILE A 145 -1.67 -27.94 -4.21
C ILE A 145 -0.60 -28.80 -4.90
N THR A 146 0.32 -28.15 -5.59
CA THR A 146 1.47 -28.79 -6.25
C THR A 146 2.77 -28.11 -5.84
N ARG A 147 3.89 -28.76 -6.15
CA ARG A 147 5.22 -28.20 -5.92
C ARG A 147 5.46 -26.86 -6.62
N ASP A 148 4.81 -26.63 -7.75
CA ASP A 148 5.04 -25.44 -8.58
C ASP A 148 4.08 -24.29 -8.24
N THR A 149 3.04 -24.56 -7.46
CA THR A 149 2.01 -23.56 -7.07
C THR A 149 2.31 -22.93 -5.71
N LEU A 150 2.91 -23.69 -4.79
CA LEU A 150 3.31 -23.19 -3.48
C LEU A 150 4.67 -22.50 -3.53
N ASN A 151 4.72 -21.22 -3.15
CA ASN A 151 5.95 -20.44 -3.05
C ASN A 151 6.16 -19.94 -1.62
N ILE A 152 7.28 -20.33 -1.00
CA ILE A 152 7.60 -20.02 0.40
C ILE A 152 7.84 -18.52 0.59
N TYR A 153 8.51 -17.84 -0.35
CA TYR A 153 8.72 -16.40 -0.24
C TYR A 153 7.39 -15.65 -0.36
N ASN A 154 6.49 -16.10 -1.22
CA ASN A 154 5.15 -15.53 -1.30
C ASN A 154 4.38 -15.73 0.00
N PHE A 155 4.49 -16.89 0.67
CA PHE A 155 3.94 -17.10 2.01
C PHE A 155 4.52 -16.09 3.03
N LEU A 156 5.84 -15.98 3.11
CA LEU A 156 6.51 -15.09 4.06
C LEU A 156 6.12 -13.63 3.82
N ASP A 157 6.11 -13.20 2.57
CA ASP A 157 5.75 -11.84 2.18
C ASP A 157 4.27 -11.55 2.44
N PHE A 158 3.38 -12.53 2.17
CA PHE A 158 1.94 -12.39 2.35
C PHE A 158 1.56 -12.17 3.81
N TYR A 159 2.26 -12.84 4.74
CA TYR A 159 2.02 -12.72 6.19
C TYR A 159 3.03 -11.83 6.91
N GLY A 160 3.92 -11.14 6.18
CA GLY A 160 4.89 -10.19 6.74
C GLY A 160 6.00 -10.83 7.59
N TYR A 161 6.30 -12.11 7.38
CA TYR A 161 7.40 -12.80 8.06
C TYR A 161 8.77 -12.44 7.44
N HIS A 162 9.80 -12.36 8.28
CA HIS A 162 11.17 -12.19 7.79
C HIS A 162 11.61 -13.41 6.98
N HIS A 163 12.40 -13.19 5.92
CA HIS A 163 12.96 -14.27 5.10
C HIS A 163 13.88 -15.25 5.85
N ASN A 164 14.21 -14.95 7.11
CA ASN A 164 14.99 -15.86 7.97
C ASN A 164 14.13 -17.02 8.50
N ALA A 165 12.80 -16.89 8.43
CA ALA A 165 11.85 -17.95 8.71
C ALA A 165 11.66 -18.92 7.53
N TYR A 166 12.46 -18.80 6.46
CA TYR A 166 12.35 -19.65 5.28
C TYR A 166 12.42 -21.14 5.60
N ASP A 167 13.43 -21.56 6.39
CA ASP A 167 13.58 -22.97 6.72
C ASP A 167 12.42 -23.49 7.58
N GLU A 168 11.91 -22.66 8.49
CA GLU A 168 10.76 -22.96 9.33
C GLU A 168 9.47 -23.07 8.50
N ALA A 169 9.22 -22.11 7.60
CA ALA A 169 8.11 -22.13 6.66
C ALA A 169 8.17 -23.32 5.72
N ARG A 170 9.36 -23.64 5.20
CA ARG A 170 9.59 -24.81 4.33
C ARG A 170 9.25 -26.11 5.05
N ALA A 171 9.75 -26.29 6.27
CA ALA A 171 9.49 -27.49 7.07
C ALA A 171 7.99 -27.65 7.39
N LEU A 172 7.34 -26.55 7.76
CA LEU A 172 5.91 -26.54 8.08
C LEU A 172 5.02 -26.80 6.85
N LEU A 173 5.28 -26.14 5.73
CA LEU A 173 4.52 -26.36 4.49
C LEU A 173 4.76 -27.78 3.95
N TYR A 174 5.97 -28.33 4.11
CA TYR A 174 6.25 -29.74 3.83
C TYR A 174 5.39 -30.68 4.70
N GLU A 175 5.32 -30.41 6.01
CA GLU A 175 4.51 -31.18 6.95
C GLU A 175 3.02 -31.16 6.59
N LEU A 176 2.52 -30.01 6.13
CA LEU A 176 1.10 -29.83 5.77
C LEU A 176 0.74 -30.41 4.40
N CYS A 177 1.66 -30.38 3.44
CA CYS A 177 1.38 -30.76 2.04
C CYS A 177 1.95 -32.13 1.63
N TRP A 178 2.83 -32.72 2.43
CA TRP A 178 3.46 -34.04 2.21
C TRP A 178 4.27 -34.17 0.91
N PHE A 179 4.84 -33.07 0.39
CA PHE A 179 5.82 -33.09 -0.71
C PHE A 179 6.91 -32.03 -0.54
N GLU A 180 8.14 -32.32 -1.00
CA GLU A 180 9.28 -31.40 -0.91
C GLU A 180 9.06 -30.15 -1.78
N LEU A 181 8.98 -28.99 -1.11
CA LEU A 181 9.09 -27.68 -1.75
C LEU A 181 10.57 -27.41 -2.02
N VAL A 182 10.93 -27.22 -3.28
CA VAL A 182 12.29 -26.90 -3.68
C VAL A 182 12.35 -25.41 -3.99
N GLY A 183 13.31 -24.74 -3.36
CA GLY A 183 13.53 -23.30 -3.47
C GLY A 183 13.99 -22.84 -4.84
#